data_AF-A0A1Y6KWY1-F1
#
_entry.id   AF-A0A1Y6KWY1-F1
#
_cell.length_a   1.000
_cell.length_b   1.000
_cell.length_c   1.000
_cell.angle_alpha   90.00
_cell.angle_beta   90.00
_cell.angle_gamma   90.00
#
_symmetry.space_group_name_H-M   'P 1'
#
loop_
_entity.id
_entity.type
_entity.pdbx_description
1 polymer ?
#
loop_
_entity_poly.entity_id
_entity_poly.type
_entity_poly.pdbx_seq_one_letter_code
_entity_poly.pdbx_strand_id
1 'polypeptide(L)'
;MLVSGCTTPSPQVVTQYKIEYIKPPAAYLISCKQPFYKPPMTWGEAAKRDPVWLHHFSLCAAQIENLRRCYNDPTHCAALPITKGEP
;
A
#
# COMPACT_ATOMS: atom_id res chain seq x y z
N MET A 1 18.29 -9.25 71.45
CA MET A 1 17.93 -9.92 70.18
C MET A 1 16.41 -9.96 70.08
N LEU A 2 15.83 -9.18 69.17
CA LEU A 2 14.41 -9.23 68.82
C LEU A 2 14.36 -9.70 67.36
N VAL A 3 14.09 -10.99 67.15
CA VAL A 3 13.82 -11.52 65.81
C VAL A 3 12.34 -11.25 65.54
N SER A 4 12.02 -10.12 64.91
CA SER A 4 10.70 -9.93 64.30
C SER A 4 10.67 -10.75 63.02
N GLY A 5 10.09 -11.94 63.09
CA GLY A 5 9.77 -12.71 61.90
C GLY A 5 8.66 -11.99 61.13
N CYS A 6 8.92 -11.58 59.89
CA CYS A 6 7.85 -11.22 58.98
C CYS A 6 7.04 -12.48 58.70
N THR A 7 5.84 -12.62 59.28
CA THR A 7 4.82 -13.50 58.74
C THR A 7 4.47 -12.96 57.35
N THR A 8 5.08 -13.51 56.31
CA THR A 8 4.65 -13.24 54.93
C THR A 8 3.31 -13.95 54.74
N PRO A 9 2.17 -13.26 54.65
CA PRO A 9 0.98 -13.89 54.10
C PRO A 9 1.32 -14.31 52.67
N SER A 10 0.89 -15.51 52.29
CA SER A 10 1.06 -16.10 50.97
C SER A 10 0.86 -15.07 49.84
N PRO A 11 1.66 -15.13 48.74
CA PRO A 11 1.49 -14.20 47.64
C PRO A 11 0.07 -14.33 47.09
N GLN A 12 -0.74 -13.30 47.32
CA GLN A 12 -2.09 -13.26 46.79
C GLN A 12 -1.98 -12.92 45.30
N VAL A 13 -2.42 -13.85 44.45
CA VAL A 13 -2.52 -13.60 43.01
C VAL A 13 -3.69 -12.65 42.80
N VAL A 14 -3.37 -11.36 42.65
CA VAL A 14 -4.36 -10.34 42.32
C VAL A 14 -4.56 -10.34 40.80
N THR A 15 -5.73 -10.75 40.33
CA THR A 15 -6.12 -10.59 38.94
C THR A 15 -6.60 -9.15 38.73
N GLN A 16 -5.87 -8.39 37.93
CA GLN A 16 -6.29 -7.04 37.55
C GLN A 16 -6.97 -7.09 36.19
N TYR A 17 -8.22 -6.67 36.15
CA TYR A 17 -8.90 -6.43 34.87
C TYR A 17 -8.36 -5.13 34.27
N LYS A 18 -7.67 -5.24 33.13
CA LYS A 18 -7.29 -4.09 32.31
C LYS A 18 -8.33 -3.93 31.23
N ILE A 19 -9.06 -2.82 31.26
CA ILE A 19 -9.95 -2.44 30.16
C ILE A 19 -9.07 -1.89 29.04
N GLU A 20 -8.90 -2.66 27.96
CA GLU A 20 -8.24 -2.18 26.74
C GLU A 20 -9.29 -1.61 25.79
N TYR A 21 -9.25 -0.30 25.58
CA TYR A 21 -10.02 0.34 24.54
C TYR A 21 -9.39 0.02 23.18
N ILE A 22 -9.88 -1.02 22.52
CA ILE A 22 -9.58 -1.28 21.11
C ILE A 22 -10.23 -0.15 20.31
N LYS A 23 -9.48 0.93 20.08
CA LYS A 23 -9.94 1.98 19.17
C LYS A 23 -10.12 1.33 17.80
N PRO A 24 -11.30 1.43 17.17
CA PRO A 24 -11.49 0.87 15.84
C PRO A 24 -10.45 1.48 14.89
N PRO A 25 -9.90 0.70 13.94
CA PRO A 25 -8.86 1.18 13.01
C PRO A 25 -9.24 2.50 12.31
N ALA A 26 -10.55 2.73 12.12
CA ALA A 26 -11.13 3.95 11.61
C ALA A 26 -10.77 5.22 12.40
N ALA A 27 -10.56 5.13 13.72
CA ALA A 27 -10.19 6.27 14.57
C ALA A 27 -8.77 6.80 14.30
N TYR A 28 -7.94 6.02 13.60
CA TYR A 28 -6.59 6.41 13.17
C TYR A 28 -6.51 6.74 11.67
N LEU A 29 -7.61 6.61 10.93
CA LEU A 29 -7.62 6.97 9.52
C LEU A 29 -7.60 8.50 9.40
N ILE A 30 -6.56 9.01 8.75
CA ILE A 30 -6.53 10.40 8.32
C ILE A 30 -7.55 10.59 7.19
N SER A 31 -8.24 11.72 7.19
CA SER A 31 -9.17 12.05 6.11
C SER A 31 -8.39 12.22 4.81
N CYS A 32 -8.66 11.38 3.81
CA CYS A 32 -8.10 11.51 2.48
C CYS A 32 -8.68 12.76 1.81
N LYS A 33 -7.82 13.70 1.41
CA LYS A 33 -8.23 14.79 0.52
C LYS A 33 -8.17 14.30 -0.92
N GLN A 34 -9.30 14.35 -1.61
CA GLN A 34 -9.34 14.14 -3.05
C GLN A 34 -8.55 15.28 -3.73
N PRO A 35 -7.47 14.99 -4.47
CA PRO A 35 -6.63 16.02 -5.06
C PRO A 35 -7.28 16.71 -6.25
N PHE A 36 -8.21 16.03 -6.96
CA PHE A 36 -8.86 16.55 -8.15
C PHE A 36 -10.35 16.22 -8.17
N TYR A 37 -11.21 17.25 -8.33
CA TYR A 37 -12.67 17.12 -8.38
C TYR A 37 -13.23 16.98 -9.80
N LYS A 38 -12.41 17.17 -10.82
CA LYS A 38 -12.79 17.08 -12.23
C LYS A 38 -11.75 16.28 -13.01
N PRO A 39 -12.17 15.52 -14.04
CA PRO A 39 -11.24 14.81 -14.90
C PRO A 39 -10.27 15.80 -15.61
N PRO A 40 -9.07 15.35 -15.99
CA PRO A 40 -8.17 16.16 -16.80
C PRO A 40 -8.77 16.41 -18.19
N MET A 41 -8.65 17.63 -18.69
CA MET A 41 -9.23 18.00 -20.00
C MET A 41 -8.28 17.67 -21.16
N THR A 42 -7.00 17.51 -20.86
CA THR A 42 -5.97 17.19 -21.85
C THR A 42 -5.08 16.05 -21.38
N TRP A 43 -4.45 15.37 -22.33
CA TRP A 43 -3.47 14.33 -22.02
C TRP A 43 -2.30 14.87 -21.19
N GLY A 44 -1.81 16.07 -21.51
CA GLY A 44 -0.71 16.70 -20.77
C GLY A 44 -1.06 17.02 -19.32
N GLU A 45 -2.32 17.34 -19.03
CA GLU A 45 -2.80 17.46 -17.65
C GLU A 45 -2.86 16.10 -16.94
N ALA A 46 -3.40 15.06 -17.60
CA ALA A 46 -3.47 13.72 -17.03
C ALA A 46 -2.07 13.20 -16.64
N ALA A 47 -1.11 13.35 -17.55
CA ALA A 47 0.28 12.95 -17.37
C ALA A 47 0.96 13.65 -16.17
N LYS A 48 0.61 14.92 -15.91
CA LYS A 48 1.14 15.67 -14.76
C LYS A 48 0.46 15.34 -13.43
N ARG A 49 -0.82 14.93 -13.47
CA ARG A 49 -1.61 14.64 -12.26
C ARG A 49 -1.29 13.27 -11.67
N ASP A 50 -0.93 12.30 -12.51
CA ASP A 50 -0.69 10.93 -12.06
C ASP A 50 0.48 10.28 -12.85
N PRO A 51 1.70 10.27 -12.28
CA PRO A 51 2.86 9.66 -12.91
C PRO A 51 2.78 8.12 -12.95
N VAL A 52 2.06 7.50 -12.00
CA VAL A 52 1.88 6.04 -11.95
C VAL A 52 0.97 5.59 -13.09
N TRP A 53 -0.16 6.28 -13.27
CA TRP A 53 -1.02 6.08 -14.43
C TRP A 53 -0.26 6.25 -15.74
N LEU A 54 0.54 7.31 -15.87
CA LEU A 54 1.32 7.58 -17.08
C LEU A 54 2.32 6.45 -17.39
N HIS A 55 2.98 5.91 -16.36
CA HIS A 55 3.90 4.78 -16.50
C HIS A 55 3.19 3.55 -17.09
N HIS A 56 2.08 3.12 -16.48
CA HIS A 56 1.33 1.95 -16.95
C HIS A 56 0.69 2.17 -18.32
N PHE A 57 0.18 3.38 -18.58
CA PHE A 57 -0.33 3.75 -19.90
C PHE A 57 0.75 3.58 -20.97
N SER A 58 1.98 4.04 -20.69
CA SER A 58 3.11 3.94 -21.62
C SER A 58 3.52 2.50 -21.89
N LEU A 59 3.53 1.65 -20.87
CA LEU A 59 3.80 0.21 -21.02
C LEU A 59 2.74 -0.47 -21.91
N CYS A 60 1.46 -0.15 -21.69
CA CYS A 60 0.37 -0.68 -22.49
C CYS A 60 0.47 -0.25 -23.96
N ALA A 61 0.77 1.03 -24.20
CA ALA A 61 0.97 1.55 -25.56
C ALA A 61 2.15 0.84 -26.26
N ALA A 62 3.27 0.64 -25.57
CA ALA A 62 4.42 -0.09 -26.12
C ALA A 62 4.08 -1.55 -26.47
N GLN A 63 3.23 -2.20 -25.67
CA GLN A 63 2.78 -3.55 -25.94
C GLN A 63 1.90 -3.62 -27.19
N ILE A 64 1.00 -2.67 -27.39
CA ILE A 64 0.17 -2.57 -28.60
C ILE A 64 1.06 -2.38 -29.83
N GLU A 65 2.06 -1.50 -29.77
CA GLU A 65 2.99 -1.29 -30.88
C GLU A 65 3.78 -2.56 -31.22
N ASN A 66 4.21 -3.32 -30.22
CA ASN A 66 4.86 -4.59 -30.47
C ASN A 66 3.93 -5.64 -31.06
N LEU A 67 2.67 -5.70 -30.63
CA LEU A 67 1.66 -6.55 -31.26
C LEU A 67 1.44 -6.17 -32.73
N ARG A 68 1.36 -4.87 -33.04
CA ARG A 68 1.25 -4.39 -34.44
C ARG A 68 2.46 -4.82 -35.27
N ARG A 69 3.68 -4.67 -34.74
CA ARG A 69 4.89 -5.14 -35.41
C ARG A 69 4.86 -6.65 -35.64
N CYS A 70 4.45 -7.41 -34.64
CA CYS A 70 4.28 -8.86 -34.74
C CYS A 70 3.31 -9.30 -35.84
N TYR A 71 2.18 -8.61 -35.98
CA TYR A 71 1.22 -8.90 -37.05
C TYR A 71 1.78 -8.58 -38.44
N ASN A 72 2.64 -7.56 -38.54
CA ASN A 72 3.24 -7.15 -39.81
C ASN A 72 4.47 -8.00 -40.19
N ASP A 73 5.27 -8.42 -39.21
CA ASP A 73 6.43 -9.30 -39.38
C ASP A 73 6.59 -10.25 -38.17
N PRO A 74 6.09 -11.50 -38.28
CA PRO A 74 6.10 -12.46 -37.19
C PRO A 74 7.49 -12.88 -36.71
N THR A 75 8.53 -12.66 -37.52
CA THR A 75 9.91 -13.08 -37.18
C THR A 75 10.59 -12.12 -36.19
N HIS A 76 10.06 -10.91 -36.02
CA HIS A 76 10.60 -9.86 -35.15
C HIS A 76 9.80 -9.65 -33.86
N CYS A 77 9.02 -10.65 -33.43
CA CYS A 77 8.32 -10.62 -32.15
C CYS A 77 9.28 -10.73 -30.97
N ALA A 78 9.83 -9.60 -30.51
CA ALA A 78 10.48 -9.54 -29.21
C ALA A 78 9.42 -9.50 -28.10
N ALA A 79 9.39 -10.51 -27.23
CA ALA A 79 8.67 -10.43 -25.97
C ALA A 79 9.29 -9.29 -25.15
N LEU A 80 8.53 -8.23 -24.86
CA LEU A 80 8.98 -7.23 -23.89
C LEU A 80 9.23 -7.95 -22.57
N PRO A 81 10.36 -7.71 -21.89
CA PRO A 81 10.49 -8.13 -20.51
C PRO A 81 9.39 -7.42 -19.75
N ILE A 82 8.37 -8.17 -19.32
CA ILE A 82 7.50 -7.73 -18.24
C ILE A 82 8.45 -7.57 -17.07
N THR A 83 8.80 -6.32 -16.73
CA THR A 83 9.59 -6.02 -15.55
C THR A 83 8.79 -6.51 -14.35
N LYS A 84 9.03 -7.76 -13.95
CA LYS A 84 8.72 -8.25 -12.60
C LYS A 84 9.57 -7.42 -11.67
N GLY A 85 9.02 -6.33 -11.19
CA GLY A 85 9.74 -5.42 -10.33
C GLY A 85 8.86 -4.26 -9.96
N GLU A 86 8.03 -4.47 -8.95
CA GLU A 86 7.76 -3.43 -7.98
C GLU A 86 7.98 -4.04 -6.59
N PRO A 87 8.62 -3.33 -5.64
CA PRO A 87 8.75 -3.75 -4.25
C PRO A 87 7.40 -3.91 -3.53
#